data_AF-A0A2V8MDI0-F1
#
_entry.id   AF-A0A2V8MDI0-F1
#
_cell.length_a   1.000
_cell.length_b   1.000
_cell.length_c   1.000
_cell.angle_alpha   90.00
_cell.angle_beta   90.00
_cell.angle_gamma   90.00
#
_symmetry.space_group_name_H-M   'P 1'
#
loop_
_entity.id
_entity.type
_entity.pdbx_description
1 polymer ?
#
loop_
_entity_poly.entity_id
_entity_poly.type
_entity_poly.pdbx_seq_one_letter_code
_entity_poly.pdbx_strand_id
1 'polypeptide(L)' 'MTAIFFAQLGEKDKAFAELDKAYENREYQLRFLKIDPSVDSLRDDPRFKELMRRMRLPND' A
#
# COMPACT_ATOMS: atom_id res chain seq x y z
N MET A 1 -4.65 4.12 -8.88
CA MET A 1 -4.14 4.83 -7.68
C MET A 1 -5.24 5.52 -6.86
N THR A 2 -6.32 4.81 -6.56
CA THR A 2 -7.40 5.18 -5.60
C THR A 2 -6.96 4.98 -4.15
N ALA A 3 -6.10 3.99 -3.90
CA ALA A 3 -5.51 3.71 -2.59
C ALA A 3 -4.83 4.94 -1.95
N ILE A 4 -4.12 5.74 -2.76
CA ILE A 4 -3.41 6.95 -2.29
C ILE A 4 -4.40 7.99 -1.77
N PHE A 5 -5.49 8.24 -2.49
CA PHE A 5 -6.52 9.17 -2.04
C PHE A 5 -7.12 8.75 -0.69
N PHE A 6 -7.43 7.47 -0.53
CA PHE A 6 -7.92 6.94 0.75
C PHE A 6 -6.88 7.02 1.86
N ALA A 7 -5.60 6.77 1.55
CA ALA A 7 -4.50 6.90 2.51
C ALA A 7 -4.35 8.34 3.02
N GLN A 8 -4.44 9.32 2.12
CA GLN A 8 -4.38 10.75 2.44
C GLN A 8 -5.58 11.23 3.26
N LEU A 9 -6.76 10.63 3.05
CA LEU A 9 -7.96 10.90 3.84
C LEU A 9 -7.99 10.15 5.18
N GLY A 10 -6.98 9.33 5.49
CA GLY A 10 -6.95 8.49 6.68
C GLY A 10 -7.93 7.31 6.66
N GLU A 11 -8.60 7.06 5.53
CA GLU A 11 -9.52 5.95 5.32
C GLU A 11 -8.74 4.64 5.05
N LYS A 12 -7.99 4.18 6.06
CA LYS A 12 -7.02 3.08 5.94
C LYS A 12 -7.64 1.79 5.37
N ASP A 13 -8.85 1.43 5.79
CA ASP A 13 -9.50 0.20 5.33
C ASP A 13 -9.79 0.22 3.82
N LYS A 14 -10.25 1.35 3.29
CA LYS A 14 -10.46 1.50 1.84
C LYS A 14 -9.13 1.56 1.10
N ALA A 15 -8.12 2.19 1.68
CA ALA A 15 -6.78 2.21 1.10
C ALA A 15 -6.23 0.79 0.95
N PHE A 16 -6.31 -0.05 1.98
CA PHE A 16 -5.86 -1.44 1.91
C PHE A 16 -6.68 -2.29 0.94
N ALA A 17 -8.00 -2.13 0.89
CA ALA A 17 -8.83 -2.84 -0.09
C ALA A 17 -8.38 -2.54 -1.54
N GLU A 18 -8.06 -1.28 -1.85
CA GLU A 18 -7.55 -0.90 -3.16
C GLU A 18 -6.11 -1.39 -3.41
N LEU A 19 -5.26 -1.45 -2.37
CA LEU A 19 -3.92 -2.01 -2.47
C LEU A 19 -3.93 -3.53 -2.72
N ASP A 20 -4.80 -4.27 -2.04
CA ASP A 20 -4.97 -5.70 -2.24
C ASP A 20 -5.46 -6.01 -3.66
N LYS A 21 -6.44 -5.24 -4.15
CA LYS A 21 -6.92 -5.34 -5.53
C LYS A 21 -5.80 -5.04 -6.54
N ALA A 22 -5.02 -3.98 -6.31
CA ALA A 22 -3.89 -3.67 -7.16
C ALA A 22 -2.83 -4.78 -7.14
N TYR A 23 -2.67 -5.47 -6.00
CA TYR A 23 -1.73 -6.59 -5.86
C TYR A 23 -2.20 -7.82 -6.64
N GLU A 24 -3.49 -8.16 -6.55
CA GLU A 24 -4.11 -9.23 -7.34
C GLU A 24 -4.00 -8.97 -8.85
N ASN A 25 -4.22 -7.72 -9.26
CA ASN A 25 -4.08 -7.26 -10.63
C ASN A 25 -2.63 -7.10 -11.10
N ARG A 26 -1.65 -7.33 -10.21
CA ARG A 26 -0.20 -7.14 -10.48
C ARG A 26 0.13 -5.76 -11.04
N GLU A 27 -0.53 -4.72 -10.51
CA GLU A 27 -0.33 -3.36 -10.98
C GLU A 27 1.09 -2.89 -10.68
N TYR A 28 1.81 -2.51 -11.73
CA TYR A 28 3.22 -2.14 -11.67
C TYR A 28 3.52 -1.02 -10.66
N GLN A 29 2.58 -0.09 -10.46
CA GLN A 29 2.71 1.05 -9.55
C GLN A 29 2.98 0.66 -8.09
N LEU A 30 2.61 -0.55 -7.66
CA LEU A 30 2.85 -1.00 -6.29
C LEU A 30 4.34 -1.04 -5.93
N ARG A 31 5.24 -1.17 -6.92
CA ARG A 31 6.70 -1.15 -6.70
C ARG A 31 7.19 0.14 -6.03
N PHE A 32 6.42 1.22 -6.11
CA PHE A 32 6.78 2.53 -5.56
C PHE A 32 6.30 2.72 -4.11
N LEU A 33 5.50 1.80 -3.55
CA LEU A 33 4.96 1.93 -2.19
C LEU A 33 6.04 2.12 -1.11
N LYS A 34 7.24 1.55 -1.30
CA LYS A 34 8.34 1.73 -0.32
C LYS A 34 8.80 3.18 -0.22
N ILE A 35 8.66 3.98 -1.28
CA ILE A 35 9.23 5.34 -1.38
C ILE A 35 8.18 6.43 -1.56
N ASP A 36 6.92 6.07 -1.81
CA ASP A 36 5.85 7.05 -1.99
C ASP A 36 5.43 7.64 -0.64
N PRO A 37 5.54 8.97 -0.43
CA PRO A 37 5.15 9.60 0.83
C PRO A 37 3.63 9.64 1.03
N SER A 38 2.86 9.46 -0.04
CA SER A 38 1.40 9.53 0.04
C SER A 38 0.76 8.35 0.80
N VAL A 39 1.54 7.29 1.05
CA VAL A 39 1.15 6.13 1.86
C VAL A 39 1.81 6.11 3.24
N ASP A 40 2.46 7.20 3.67
CA ASP A 40 3.13 7.27 4.98
C ASP A 40 2.18 6.96 6.15
N SER A 41 0.91 7.37 6.04
CA SER A 41 -0.13 7.07 7.03
C SER A 41 -0.43 5.57 7.19
N LEU A 42 -0.04 4.74 6.22
CA LEU A 42 -0.23 3.29 6.21
C LEU A 42 0.99 2.52 6.73
N ARG A 43 2.19 3.13 6.78
CA ARG A 43 3.45 2.42 7.06
C ARG A 43 3.50 1.76 8.44
N ASP A 44 2.85 2.37 9.43
CA ASP A 44 2.77 1.84 10.80
C ASP A 44 1.73 0.72 10.96
N ASP A 45 0.85 0.53 9.97
CA ASP A 45 -0.18 -0.50 10.01
C ASP A 45 0.42 -1.89 9.69
N PRO A 46 0.16 -2.92 10.50
CA PRO A 46 0.65 -4.29 10.24
C PRO A 46 0.30 -4.83 8.85
N ARG A 47 -0.83 -4.40 8.27
CA ARG A 47 -1.26 -4.81 6.92
C ARG A 47 -0.30 -4.33 5.84
N PHE A 48 0.33 -3.17 6.02
CA PHE A 48 1.32 -2.66 5.07
C PHE A 48 2.58 -3.54 5.06
N LYS A 49 3.06 -3.95 6.24
CA LYS A 49 4.21 -4.86 6.36
C LYS A 49 3.93 -6.20 5.69
N GLU A 50 2.71 -6.73 5.86
CA GLU A 50 2.29 -7.98 5.20
C GLU A 50 2.19 -7.84 3.68
N LEU A 51 1.63 -6.73 3.17
CA LEU A 51 1.60 -6.43 1.75
C LEU A 51 3.01 -6.39 1.14
N MET A 52 3.95 -5.71 1.80
CA MET A 52 5.35 -5.65 1.37
C MET A 52 6.00 -7.04 1.35
N ARG A 53 5.71 -7.88 2.35
CA ARG A 53 6.18 -9.29 2.40
C ARG A 53 5.62 -10.11 1.25
N ARG A 54 4.33 -10.00 0.94
CA ARG A 54 3.68 -10.67 -0.20
C ARG A 54 4.30 -10.24 -1.53
N MET A 55 4.63 -8.96 -1.65
CA MET A 55 5.33 -8.39 -2.80
C MET A 55 6.81 -8.75 -2.89
N ARG A 56 7.38 -9.40 -1.86
CA ARG A 56 8.82 -9.71 -1.77
C ARG A 56 9.71 -8.46 -1.87
N LEU A 57 9.22 -7.33 -1.38
CA LEU A 57 10.01 -6.10 -1.29
C LEU A 57 10.77 -6.08 0.06
N PRO A 58 12.04 -5.61 0.09
CA PRO A 58 12.80 -5.55 1.32
C PRO A 58 12.15 -4.56 2.30
N ASN A 59 11.82 -5.05 3.51
CA ASN A 59 11.50 -4.25 4.69
C ASN A 59 12.81 -4.09 5.48
N ASP A 60 13.58 -3.04 5.20
CA ASP A 60 14.71 -2.64 6.05
C ASP A 60 14.21 -1.63 7.08
#